data_AF-A0A970I0R1-F1
#
_entry.id   AF-A0A970I0R1-F1
#
_cell.length_a   1.000
_cell.length_b   1.000
_cell.length_c   1.000
_cell.angle_alpha   90.00
_cell.angle_beta   90.00
_cell.angle_gamma   90.00
#
_symmetry.space_group_name_H-M   'P 1'
#
loop_
_entity.id
_entity.type
_entity.pdbx_description
1 polymer ?
#
loop_
_entity_poly.entity_id
_entity_poly.type
_entity_poly.pdbx_seq_one_letter_code
_entity_poly.pdbx_strand_id
1 'polypeptide(L)'
;MGDGNTSTQNIVTGVGQNWADIYQTNDNNTATQSATGTYFSTLYIEQESSVGGIGNTAGQNTSGDDSYLDIGQFGDGNNASQTNSSEAGTVISYQEGDGNSSAQSMSGGSNSGPYEYIEQFGDNNTATQTQTSVGASVNNAEIYQNGDGNTASQNQVDFNGNVIVDQLGNGNTASQTVDGNGFNFTQVYQEGDGNSSSQFITGDENYTGIDQYGSTNTANVEITGNRNNQFGYLDVSQAGDANTASLTINGNDNEGLISTVGNNNGSTVGVTGNENKYEIDQQGDGNTASQIQSDYLGDVYISQIGSGHTASQIVNGGMVSPNYLEVYQTGVAGNTSSQSVSGDGNYSGISQDGSSNSANVSINGDMNNAAASLDVMQNGDGNSASLTLSGDMNNGTISSNGSSDVANVNIAGNENLYTVSQSAGNGNIVNVIQTSGLMNSYTITQMGNGNNASVNLAGDSNLGTISSTGDLNLVNVDINGSLNGYSITQWNGDFNSAELTVGSDSNTSTVMQNGSNNSSVIIQN
;
A
#
# COMPACT_ATOMS: atom_id res chain seq x y z
N MET A 1 -48.53 12.66 27.15
CA MET A 1 -49.34 11.72 26.32
C MET A 1 -49.22 12.28 24.93
N GLY A 2 -48.34 11.72 24.11
CA GLY A 2 -48.27 12.16 22.73
C GLY A 2 -49.32 11.49 21.87
N ASP A 3 -49.74 12.19 20.83
CA ASP A 3 -50.71 11.72 19.86
C ASP A 3 -50.04 10.74 18.88
N GLY A 4 -50.68 9.61 18.59
CA GLY A 4 -50.29 8.72 17.47
C GLY A 4 -49.31 7.59 17.76
N ASN A 5 -48.85 7.38 19.01
CA ASN A 5 -47.95 6.26 19.33
C ASN A 5 -48.61 4.88 19.15
N THR A 6 -47.87 3.91 18.60
CA THR A 6 -48.32 2.53 18.37
C THR A 6 -47.29 1.54 18.93
N SER A 7 -47.76 0.54 19.68
CA SER A 7 -46.92 -0.55 20.20
C SER A 7 -47.55 -1.91 19.94
N THR A 8 -46.72 -2.90 19.55
CA THR A 8 -47.13 -4.30 19.35
C THR A 8 -46.14 -5.23 20.06
N GLN A 9 -46.64 -6.14 20.89
CA GLN A 9 -45.82 -7.16 21.56
C GLN A 9 -46.38 -8.55 21.24
N ASN A 10 -45.53 -9.46 20.77
CA ASN A 10 -45.87 -10.86 20.52
C ASN A 10 -44.90 -11.77 21.29
N ILE A 11 -45.27 -12.11 22.53
CA ILE A 11 -44.44 -12.91 23.43
C ILE A 11 -45.02 -14.31 23.52
N VAL A 12 -44.27 -15.31 23.05
CA VAL A 12 -44.59 -16.72 23.27
C VAL A 12 -44.01 -17.13 24.61
N THR A 13 -44.84 -17.65 25.51
CA THR A 13 -44.41 -18.15 26.82
C THR A 13 -43.99 -19.62 26.69
N GLY A 14 -42.68 -19.88 26.79
CA GLY A 14 -42.09 -21.21 26.87
C GLY A 14 -42.02 -21.76 28.31
N VAL A 15 -41.00 -22.56 28.61
CA VAL A 15 -40.75 -23.10 29.96
C VAL A 15 -40.14 -22.03 30.88
N GLY A 16 -39.46 -21.02 30.31
CA GLY A 16 -38.99 -19.79 30.97
C GLY A 16 -39.93 -18.58 30.72
N GLN A 17 -39.71 -17.47 31.44
CA GLN A 17 -40.44 -16.20 31.21
C GLN A 17 -39.63 -15.27 30.30
N ASN A 18 -40.27 -14.80 29.23
CA ASN A 18 -39.77 -13.72 28.38
C ASN A 18 -40.29 -12.37 28.90
N TRP A 19 -39.44 -11.35 28.93
CA TRP A 19 -39.79 -9.98 29.33
C TRP A 19 -39.62 -9.03 28.14
N ALA A 20 -40.62 -8.18 27.91
CA ALA A 20 -40.57 -7.18 26.86
C ALA A 20 -41.24 -5.87 27.34
N ASP A 21 -40.47 -4.79 27.36
CA ASP A 21 -40.91 -3.48 27.82
C ASP A 21 -40.75 -2.44 26.70
N ILE A 22 -41.73 -1.54 26.58
CA ILE A 22 -41.75 -0.44 25.61
C ILE A 22 -42.08 0.85 26.35
N TYR A 23 -41.22 1.85 26.21
CA TYR A 23 -41.40 3.21 26.70
C TYR A 23 -41.37 4.20 25.53
N GLN A 24 -42.44 4.99 25.37
CA GLN A 24 -42.60 5.97 24.28
C GLN A 24 -43.09 7.30 24.82
N THR A 25 -42.40 8.40 24.50
CA THR A 25 -42.80 9.77 24.85
C THR A 25 -42.99 10.62 23.60
N ASN A 26 -43.84 11.66 23.69
CA ASN A 26 -44.22 12.53 22.56
C ASN A 26 -44.88 11.75 21.40
N ASP A 27 -44.86 12.27 20.17
CA ASP A 27 -45.84 11.93 19.15
C ASP A 27 -45.33 10.90 18.11
N ASN A 28 -46.26 10.11 17.55
CA ASN A 28 -46.12 9.21 16.39
C ASN A 28 -45.06 8.07 16.44
N ASN A 29 -44.56 7.68 17.61
CA ASN A 29 -43.60 6.59 17.74
C ASN A 29 -44.24 5.21 17.47
N THR A 30 -43.52 4.32 16.79
CA THR A 30 -43.94 2.95 16.49
C THR A 30 -42.94 1.94 17.03
N ALA A 31 -43.39 1.00 17.86
CA ALA A 31 -42.54 -0.05 18.44
C ALA A 31 -43.15 -1.45 18.25
N THR A 32 -42.34 -2.42 17.83
CA THR A 32 -42.75 -3.84 17.71
C THR A 32 -41.73 -4.76 18.39
N GLN A 33 -42.20 -5.65 19.27
CA GLN A 33 -41.37 -6.67 19.90
C GLN A 33 -41.96 -8.08 19.66
N SER A 34 -41.09 -9.04 19.40
CA SER A 34 -41.45 -10.46 19.25
C SER A 34 -40.41 -11.33 19.93
N ALA A 35 -40.85 -12.23 20.82
CA ALA A 35 -39.97 -13.18 21.50
C ALA A 35 -40.59 -14.58 21.42
N THR A 36 -39.97 -15.47 20.63
CA THR A 36 -40.47 -16.83 20.37
C THR A 36 -39.58 -17.95 20.90
N GLY A 37 -38.51 -17.61 21.63
CA GLY A 37 -37.62 -18.56 22.32
C GLY A 37 -38.32 -19.40 23.38
N THR A 38 -37.70 -20.53 23.76
CA THR A 38 -38.24 -21.51 24.71
C THR A 38 -37.85 -21.26 26.17
N TYR A 39 -36.74 -20.53 26.40
CA TYR A 39 -36.20 -20.10 27.70
C TYR A 39 -36.09 -18.56 27.77
N PHE A 40 -35.56 -18.00 28.88
CA PHE A 40 -35.68 -16.56 29.23
C PHE A 40 -35.14 -15.62 28.14
N SER A 41 -35.76 -14.47 27.89
CA SER A 41 -35.19 -13.41 27.02
C SER A 41 -35.73 -12.05 27.46
N THR A 42 -34.94 -11.00 27.31
CA THR A 42 -35.30 -9.62 27.69
C THR A 42 -35.21 -8.69 26.49
N LEU A 43 -36.29 -7.94 26.24
CA LEU A 43 -36.40 -6.96 25.15
C LEU A 43 -36.78 -5.60 25.75
N TYR A 44 -36.04 -4.54 25.41
CA TYR A 44 -36.35 -3.17 25.82
C TYR A 44 -36.36 -2.22 24.61
N ILE A 45 -37.35 -1.33 24.55
CA ILE A 45 -37.42 -0.23 23.59
C ILE A 45 -37.74 1.07 24.34
N GLU A 46 -36.93 2.09 24.12
CA GLU A 46 -37.16 3.46 24.57
C GLU A 46 -37.11 4.43 23.39
N GLN A 47 -38.18 5.21 23.21
CA GLN A 47 -38.31 6.19 22.11
C GLN A 47 -38.80 7.53 22.63
N GLU A 48 -38.04 8.59 22.35
CA GLU A 48 -38.40 9.96 22.68
C GLU A 48 -38.33 10.84 21.42
N SER A 49 -39.49 11.16 20.83
CA SER A 49 -39.59 12.09 19.69
C SER A 49 -39.78 13.55 20.15
N SER A 50 -39.70 14.51 19.24
CA SER A 50 -40.08 15.90 19.51
C SER A 50 -41.61 16.09 19.43
N VAL A 51 -42.14 17.11 20.12
CA VAL A 51 -43.59 17.40 20.11
C VAL A 51 -43.99 17.94 18.74
N GLY A 52 -44.88 17.24 18.03
CA GLY A 52 -45.26 17.54 16.65
C GLY A 52 -44.25 17.08 15.58
N GLY A 53 -43.21 16.33 15.99
CA GLY A 53 -42.18 15.77 15.12
C GLY A 53 -42.60 14.51 14.37
N ILE A 54 -41.67 13.97 13.57
CA ILE A 54 -41.79 12.64 12.97
C ILE A 54 -41.43 11.62 14.05
N GLY A 55 -42.29 10.65 14.32
CA GLY A 55 -42.03 9.64 15.35
C GLY A 55 -40.96 8.62 14.94
N ASN A 56 -40.33 8.02 15.94
CA ASN A 56 -39.31 6.98 15.79
C ASN A 56 -39.95 5.61 15.51
N THR A 57 -39.24 4.74 14.81
CA THR A 57 -39.66 3.35 14.53
C THR A 57 -38.64 2.37 15.10
N ALA A 58 -39.10 1.40 15.88
CA ALA A 58 -38.26 0.36 16.50
C ALA A 58 -38.89 -1.03 16.32
N GLY A 59 -38.06 -2.02 15.97
CA GLY A 59 -38.46 -3.42 15.83
C GLY A 59 -37.45 -4.37 16.44
N GLN A 60 -37.90 -5.27 17.32
CA GLN A 60 -37.08 -6.33 17.90
C GLN A 60 -37.74 -7.69 17.67
N ASN A 61 -36.95 -8.67 17.24
CA ASN A 61 -37.41 -10.05 17.11
C ASN A 61 -36.33 -11.02 17.63
N THR A 62 -36.66 -11.84 18.61
CA THR A 62 -35.77 -12.93 19.05
C THR A 62 -36.44 -14.29 19.01
N SER A 63 -35.73 -15.28 18.45
CA SER A 63 -36.04 -16.71 18.59
C SER A 63 -35.01 -17.46 19.43
N GLY A 64 -33.93 -16.79 19.82
CA GLY A 64 -32.88 -17.34 20.67
C GLY A 64 -33.29 -17.41 22.14
N ASP A 65 -32.66 -18.33 22.87
CA ASP A 65 -32.82 -18.44 24.33
C ASP A 65 -31.78 -17.57 25.05
N ASP A 66 -32.08 -17.11 26.26
CA ASP A 66 -31.23 -16.25 27.13
C ASP A 66 -30.73 -14.94 26.49
N SER A 67 -31.46 -14.38 25.51
CA SER A 67 -31.05 -13.19 24.75
C SER A 67 -31.41 -11.86 25.44
N TYR A 68 -30.61 -10.81 25.18
CA TYR A 68 -30.87 -9.42 25.59
C TYR A 68 -30.88 -8.49 24.38
N LEU A 69 -32.00 -7.84 24.10
CA LEU A 69 -32.14 -6.86 23.02
C LEU A 69 -32.55 -5.50 23.59
N ASP A 70 -31.87 -4.43 23.17
CA ASP A 70 -32.14 -3.06 23.64
C ASP A 70 -32.09 -2.04 22.48
N ILE A 71 -33.08 -1.15 22.40
CA ILE A 71 -33.14 -0.02 21.46
C ILE A 71 -33.46 1.26 22.24
N GLY A 72 -32.58 2.26 22.18
CA GLY A 72 -32.84 3.64 22.61
C GLY A 72 -32.81 4.61 21.42
N GLN A 73 -33.86 5.42 21.23
CA GLN A 73 -33.95 6.42 20.16
C GLN A 73 -34.42 7.77 20.69
N PHE A 74 -33.61 8.81 20.51
CA PHE A 74 -33.87 10.18 20.97
C PHE A 74 -33.77 11.14 19.78
N GLY A 75 -34.82 11.94 19.54
CA GLY A 75 -34.95 12.78 18.35
C GLY A 75 -36.04 12.29 17.39
N ASP A 76 -36.12 12.83 16.18
CA ASP A 76 -37.21 12.57 15.24
C ASP A 76 -36.84 11.60 14.11
N GLY A 77 -37.77 10.72 13.73
CA GLY A 77 -37.65 9.90 12.52
C GLY A 77 -36.54 8.84 12.54
N ASN A 78 -36.00 8.49 13.71
CA ASN A 78 -35.03 7.41 13.86
C ASN A 78 -35.67 6.05 13.59
N ASN A 79 -34.95 5.11 12.99
CA ASN A 79 -35.40 3.77 12.66
C ASN A 79 -34.39 2.71 13.15
N ALA A 80 -34.83 1.75 13.95
CA ALA A 80 -33.97 0.71 14.51
C ALA A 80 -34.62 -0.68 14.37
N SER A 81 -33.82 -1.67 13.97
CA SER A 81 -34.27 -3.05 13.75
C SER A 81 -33.26 -4.03 14.32
N GLN A 82 -33.68 -4.94 15.19
CA GLN A 82 -32.85 -6.00 15.74
C GLN A 82 -33.50 -7.37 15.54
N THR A 83 -32.73 -8.33 15.03
CA THR A 83 -33.13 -9.74 14.98
C THR A 83 -32.06 -10.60 15.63
N ASN A 84 -32.44 -11.46 16.58
CA ASN A 84 -31.53 -12.40 17.22
C ASN A 84 -32.08 -13.83 17.15
N SER A 85 -31.28 -14.78 16.67
CA SER A 85 -31.61 -16.21 16.66
C SER A 85 -30.56 -17.08 17.36
N SER A 86 -29.57 -16.48 18.02
CA SER A 86 -28.53 -17.18 18.78
C SER A 86 -28.92 -17.38 20.24
N GLU A 87 -28.33 -18.39 20.90
CA GLU A 87 -28.44 -18.52 22.37
C GLU A 87 -27.53 -17.48 23.07
N ALA A 88 -28.02 -16.87 24.14
CA ALA A 88 -27.32 -15.89 24.99
C ALA A 88 -26.85 -14.60 24.31
N GLY A 89 -27.35 -14.25 23.12
CA GLY A 89 -26.87 -13.07 22.38
C GLY A 89 -27.35 -11.74 22.96
N THR A 90 -26.48 -10.73 22.94
CA THR A 90 -26.76 -9.34 23.32
C THR A 90 -26.73 -8.45 22.08
N VAL A 91 -27.80 -7.70 21.82
CA VAL A 91 -27.91 -6.79 20.66
C VAL A 91 -28.44 -5.45 21.15
N ILE A 92 -27.65 -4.38 20.99
CA ILE A 92 -27.96 -3.06 21.53
C ILE A 92 -27.82 -2.00 20.42
N SER A 93 -28.79 -1.09 20.33
CA SER A 93 -28.73 0.08 19.45
C SER A 93 -29.12 1.34 20.22
N TYR A 94 -28.29 2.38 20.12
CA TYR A 94 -28.55 3.70 20.65
C TYR A 94 -28.43 4.75 19.54
N GLN A 95 -29.44 5.60 19.40
CA GLN A 95 -29.50 6.66 18.39
C GLN A 95 -29.94 7.98 19.02
N GLU A 96 -29.14 9.03 18.84
CA GLU A 96 -29.47 10.40 19.25
C GLU A 96 -29.30 11.37 18.07
N GLY A 97 -30.38 12.09 17.74
CA GLY A 97 -30.47 12.99 16.58
C GLY A 97 -31.65 12.64 15.67
N ASP A 98 -31.69 13.18 14.46
CA ASP A 98 -32.83 13.02 13.55
C ASP A 98 -32.51 12.08 12.38
N GLY A 99 -33.41 11.14 12.07
CA GLY A 99 -33.35 10.32 10.86
C GLY A 99 -32.27 9.23 10.83
N ASN A 100 -31.71 8.85 11.98
CA ASN A 100 -30.72 7.77 12.05
C ASN A 100 -31.38 6.41 11.78
N SER A 101 -30.66 5.50 11.12
CA SER A 101 -31.10 4.14 10.80
C SER A 101 -30.10 3.10 11.29
N SER A 102 -30.55 2.12 12.08
CA SER A 102 -29.74 1.00 12.56
C SER A 102 -30.42 -0.33 12.25
N ALA A 103 -29.64 -1.32 11.81
CA ALA A 103 -30.10 -2.68 11.57
C ALA A 103 -29.08 -3.69 12.09
N GLN A 104 -29.49 -4.60 12.97
CA GLN A 104 -28.65 -5.63 13.58
C GLN A 104 -29.31 -6.99 13.39
N SER A 105 -28.52 -7.99 13.01
CA SER A 105 -29.00 -9.35 12.74
C SER A 105 -27.97 -10.38 13.19
N MET A 106 -28.28 -11.05 14.30
CA MET A 106 -27.46 -12.08 14.91
C MET A 106 -28.05 -13.47 14.68
N SER A 107 -27.25 -14.40 14.17
CA SER A 107 -27.65 -15.79 13.96
C SER A 107 -26.54 -16.80 14.26
N GLY A 108 -26.94 -17.95 14.80
CA GLY A 108 -26.02 -19.03 15.18
C GLY A 108 -25.16 -18.70 16.41
N GLY A 109 -24.68 -19.74 17.09
CA GLY A 109 -23.98 -19.64 18.37
C GLY A 109 -24.55 -20.59 19.42
N SER A 110 -23.68 -21.33 20.12
CA SER A 110 -24.04 -22.11 21.30
C SER A 110 -23.20 -21.66 22.48
N ASN A 111 -23.84 -21.26 23.59
CA ASN A 111 -23.27 -21.08 24.93
C ASN A 111 -22.27 -19.93 25.22
N SER A 112 -21.96 -18.98 24.31
CA SER A 112 -20.99 -17.91 24.62
C SER A 112 -21.35 -16.52 24.10
N GLY A 113 -22.43 -15.94 24.66
CA GLY A 113 -22.71 -14.50 24.71
C GLY A 113 -22.18 -13.59 23.59
N PRO A 114 -22.55 -13.78 22.31
CA PRO A 114 -22.20 -12.84 21.25
C PRO A 114 -22.78 -11.44 21.50
N TYR A 115 -22.08 -10.38 21.05
CA TYR A 115 -22.45 -8.98 21.32
C TYR A 115 -22.40 -8.13 20.03
N GLU A 116 -23.52 -7.47 19.72
CA GLU A 116 -23.64 -6.47 18.65
C GLU A 116 -24.04 -5.12 19.27
N TYR A 117 -23.29 -4.06 18.95
CA TYR A 117 -23.56 -2.70 19.45
C TYR A 117 -23.43 -1.65 18.35
N ILE A 118 -24.46 -0.82 18.24
CA ILE A 118 -24.48 0.37 17.37
C ILE A 118 -24.78 1.59 18.23
N GLU A 119 -23.94 2.61 18.14
CA GLU A 119 -24.19 3.94 18.72
C GLU A 119 -24.03 5.02 17.64
N GLN A 120 -25.06 5.86 17.48
CA GLN A 120 -25.12 6.92 16.46
C GLN A 120 -25.50 8.25 17.10
N PHE A 121 -24.67 9.27 16.93
CA PHE A 121 -24.94 10.65 17.31
C PHE A 121 -24.95 11.55 16.08
N GLY A 122 -25.94 12.43 15.95
CA GLY A 122 -26.10 13.34 14.81
C GLY A 122 -27.24 12.91 13.89
N ASP A 123 -27.32 13.48 12.68
CA ASP A 123 -28.49 13.29 11.81
C ASP A 123 -28.18 12.37 10.62
N ASN A 124 -29.16 11.55 10.21
CA ASN A 124 -29.12 10.70 9.02
C ASN A 124 -27.98 9.66 8.96
N ASN A 125 -27.45 9.22 10.10
CA ASN A 125 -26.46 8.14 10.11
C ASN A 125 -27.13 6.79 9.81
N THR A 126 -26.45 5.91 9.06
CA THR A 126 -26.91 4.56 8.74
C THR A 126 -25.89 3.53 9.20
N ALA A 127 -26.30 2.57 10.01
CA ALA A 127 -25.44 1.49 10.50
C ALA A 127 -26.11 0.12 10.28
N THR A 128 -25.37 -0.85 9.76
CA THR A 128 -25.84 -2.23 9.62
C THR A 128 -24.80 -3.21 10.16
N GLN A 129 -25.21 -4.12 11.04
CA GLN A 129 -24.39 -5.23 11.52
C GLN A 129 -25.10 -6.54 11.21
N THR A 130 -24.34 -7.53 10.74
CA THR A 130 -24.84 -8.89 10.57
C THR A 130 -23.76 -9.87 11.01
N GLN A 131 -24.14 -10.78 11.91
CA GLN A 131 -23.24 -11.80 12.44
C GLN A 131 -23.86 -13.19 12.27
N THR A 132 -23.11 -14.08 11.64
CA THR A 132 -23.47 -15.50 11.50
C THR A 132 -22.38 -16.36 12.13
N SER A 133 -22.66 -16.97 13.28
CA SER A 133 -21.70 -17.82 14.01
C SER A 133 -22.08 -19.31 13.91
N VAL A 134 -21.20 -20.16 13.37
CA VAL A 134 -21.34 -21.63 13.49
C VAL A 134 -20.42 -22.14 14.62
N GLY A 135 -20.82 -21.99 15.89
CA GLY A 135 -20.09 -22.63 17.00
C GLY A 135 -20.14 -21.92 18.35
N ALA A 136 -19.11 -22.11 19.17
CA ALA A 136 -18.94 -21.51 20.50
C ALA A 136 -18.02 -20.27 20.49
N SER A 137 -17.92 -19.59 19.34
CA SER A 137 -17.07 -18.42 19.14
C SER A 137 -17.73 -17.15 19.70
N VAL A 138 -16.94 -16.30 20.34
CA VAL A 138 -17.39 -14.98 20.84
C VAL A 138 -17.08 -13.96 19.76
N ASN A 139 -18.11 -13.33 19.22
CA ASN A 139 -17.98 -12.29 18.22
C ASN A 139 -18.53 -10.99 18.80
N ASN A 140 -17.69 -9.94 18.72
CA ASN A 140 -18.03 -8.60 19.12
C ASN A 140 -17.97 -7.70 17.88
N ALA A 141 -19.11 -7.11 17.53
CA ALA A 141 -19.25 -6.15 16.45
C ALA A 141 -19.70 -4.81 17.02
N GLU A 142 -18.88 -3.77 16.80
CA GLU A 142 -19.14 -2.43 17.32
C GLU A 142 -19.11 -1.41 16.18
N ILE A 143 -20.15 -0.58 16.06
CA ILE A 143 -20.19 0.59 15.19
C ILE A 143 -20.47 1.81 16.07
N TYR A 144 -19.56 2.77 16.02
CA TYR A 144 -19.74 4.11 16.59
C TYR A 144 -19.72 5.14 15.46
N GLN A 145 -20.74 6.00 15.39
CA GLN A 145 -20.82 7.09 14.41
C GLN A 145 -21.19 8.40 15.11
N ASN A 146 -20.40 9.44 14.91
CA ASN A 146 -20.65 10.77 15.48
C ASN A 146 -20.49 11.85 14.41
N GLY A 147 -21.61 12.47 14.04
CA GLY A 147 -21.73 13.48 12.97
C GLY A 147 -22.91 13.16 12.06
N ASP A 148 -23.00 13.81 10.90
CA ASP A 148 -24.17 13.70 10.03
C ASP A 148 -23.90 12.82 8.80
N GLY A 149 -24.84 11.94 8.45
CA GLY A 149 -24.84 11.21 7.17
C GLY A 149 -23.78 10.11 7.05
N ASN A 150 -23.20 9.63 8.16
CA ASN A 150 -22.23 8.54 8.12
C ASN A 150 -22.92 7.21 7.78
N THR A 151 -22.23 6.33 7.05
CA THR A 151 -22.70 4.99 6.69
C THR A 151 -21.68 3.94 7.13
N ALA A 152 -22.10 2.95 7.92
CA ALA A 152 -21.24 1.86 8.38
C ALA A 152 -21.93 0.50 8.16
N SER A 153 -21.18 -0.48 7.68
CA SER A 153 -21.66 -1.85 7.48
C SER A 153 -20.62 -2.86 7.98
N GLN A 154 -21.04 -3.82 8.80
CA GLN A 154 -20.21 -4.93 9.25
C GLN A 154 -20.91 -6.26 8.96
N ASN A 155 -20.21 -7.20 8.34
CA ASN A 155 -20.69 -8.55 8.07
C ASN A 155 -19.64 -9.60 8.48
N GLN A 156 -20.03 -10.53 9.35
CA GLN A 156 -19.14 -11.57 9.88
C GLN A 156 -19.71 -12.97 9.69
N VAL A 157 -18.88 -13.90 9.21
CA VAL A 157 -19.23 -15.32 9.06
C VAL A 157 -18.17 -16.19 9.76
N ASP A 158 -18.62 -17.07 10.65
CA ASP A 158 -17.83 -18.11 11.35
C ASP A 158 -16.65 -17.61 12.22
N PHE A 159 -16.72 -16.34 12.57
CA PHE A 159 -15.68 -15.57 13.24
C PHE A 159 -15.48 -15.93 14.72
N ASN A 160 -14.30 -15.56 15.28
CA ASN A 160 -14.00 -15.53 16.71
C ASN A 160 -13.12 -14.31 17.05
N GLY A 161 -13.60 -13.06 17.01
CA GLY A 161 -12.74 -11.87 17.24
C GLY A 161 -13.50 -10.55 17.46
N ASN A 162 -12.81 -9.41 17.24
CA ASN A 162 -13.41 -8.06 17.33
C ASN A 162 -13.37 -7.38 15.95
N VAL A 163 -14.49 -6.78 15.56
CA VAL A 163 -14.61 -5.92 14.37
C VAL A 163 -15.21 -4.60 14.79
N ILE A 164 -14.47 -3.51 14.60
CA ILE A 164 -14.83 -2.18 15.11
C ILE A 164 -14.80 -1.17 13.96
N VAL A 165 -15.86 -0.38 13.84
CA VAL A 165 -15.92 0.84 13.02
C VAL A 165 -16.15 2.03 13.94
N ASP A 166 -15.30 3.04 13.85
CA ASP A 166 -15.47 4.35 14.48
C ASP A 166 -15.40 5.44 13.39
N GLN A 167 -16.46 6.25 13.27
CA GLN A 167 -16.58 7.35 12.31
C GLN A 167 -16.92 8.65 13.02
N LEU A 168 -15.99 9.61 12.96
CA LEU A 168 -16.12 10.96 13.50
C LEU A 168 -16.17 11.97 12.34
N GLY A 169 -17.19 12.82 12.29
CA GLY A 169 -17.40 13.81 11.23
C GLY A 169 -18.56 13.42 10.30
N ASN A 170 -18.65 14.02 9.10
CA ASN A 170 -19.86 13.90 8.27
C ASN A 170 -19.64 13.08 7.00
N GLY A 171 -20.63 12.28 6.59
CA GLY A 171 -20.63 11.59 5.31
C GLY A 171 -19.57 10.50 5.14
N ASN A 172 -18.97 10.02 6.22
CA ASN A 172 -17.99 8.94 6.15
C ASN A 172 -18.69 7.61 5.82
N THR A 173 -18.04 6.74 5.05
CA THR A 173 -18.51 5.40 4.67
C THR A 173 -17.49 4.36 5.09
N ALA A 174 -17.92 3.32 5.80
CA ALA A 174 -17.09 2.21 6.25
C ALA A 174 -17.79 0.88 5.99
N SER A 175 -17.06 -0.09 5.46
CA SER A 175 -17.54 -1.46 5.26
C SER A 175 -16.49 -2.46 5.71
N GLN A 176 -16.87 -3.43 6.54
CA GLN A 176 -16.01 -4.55 6.93
C GLN A 176 -16.72 -5.87 6.67
N THR A 177 -16.04 -6.80 6.00
CA THR A 177 -16.50 -8.18 5.80
C THR A 177 -15.38 -9.14 6.21
N VAL A 178 -15.67 -10.02 7.17
CA VAL A 178 -14.72 -11.01 7.70
C VAL A 178 -15.31 -12.41 7.57
N ASP A 179 -14.65 -13.28 6.81
CA ASP A 179 -15.03 -14.66 6.54
C ASP A 179 -13.89 -15.62 6.94
N GLY A 180 -13.92 -16.18 8.14
CA GLY A 180 -12.82 -16.99 8.66
C GLY A 180 -13.21 -17.77 9.91
N ASN A 181 -12.57 -18.93 10.13
CA ASN A 181 -12.91 -19.85 11.22
C ASN A 181 -12.09 -19.60 12.51
N GLY A 182 -11.22 -18.59 12.51
CA GLY A 182 -10.29 -18.24 13.59
C GLY A 182 -10.38 -16.76 14.04
N PHE A 183 -9.46 -16.38 14.92
CA PHE A 183 -9.40 -15.01 15.47
C PHE A 183 -8.88 -14.02 14.43
N ASN A 184 -9.70 -13.14 13.86
CA ASN A 184 -9.19 -11.94 13.16
C ASN A 184 -9.47 -10.69 14.00
N PHE A 185 -8.63 -9.67 13.90
CA PHE A 185 -8.87 -8.36 14.50
C PHE A 185 -8.92 -7.34 13.37
N THR A 186 -10.06 -6.64 13.21
CA THR A 186 -10.22 -5.67 12.13
C THR A 186 -10.79 -4.36 12.65
N GLN A 187 -10.12 -3.25 12.38
CA GLN A 187 -10.54 -1.92 12.82
C GLN A 187 -10.58 -0.94 11.66
N VAL A 188 -11.61 -0.09 11.66
CA VAL A 188 -11.68 1.12 10.83
C VAL A 188 -11.91 2.30 11.77
N TYR A 189 -11.04 3.30 11.68
CA TYR A 189 -11.20 4.61 12.31
C TYR A 189 -11.14 5.70 11.25
N GLN A 190 -12.19 6.52 11.16
CA GLN A 190 -12.28 7.63 10.21
C GLN A 190 -12.60 8.92 10.94
N GLU A 191 -11.76 9.93 10.79
CA GLU A 191 -11.97 11.26 11.36
C GLU A 191 -11.94 12.33 10.25
N GLY A 192 -13.04 13.06 10.09
CA GLY A 192 -13.22 14.12 9.11
C GLY A 192 -14.45 13.91 8.22
N ASP A 193 -14.47 14.49 7.02
CA ASP A 193 -15.66 14.51 6.17
C ASP A 193 -15.50 13.67 4.89
N GLY A 194 -16.45 12.76 4.63
CA GLY A 194 -16.55 12.05 3.34
C GLY A 194 -15.51 10.96 3.10
N ASN A 195 -14.83 10.46 4.14
CA ASN A 195 -13.88 9.36 4.00
C ASN A 195 -14.58 8.04 3.68
N SER A 196 -13.96 7.18 2.88
CA SER A 196 -14.48 5.87 2.48
C SER A 196 -13.46 4.78 2.82
N SER A 197 -13.89 3.73 3.53
CA SER A 197 -13.05 2.60 3.88
C SER A 197 -13.76 1.27 3.63
N SER A 198 -12.98 0.27 3.22
CA SER A 198 -13.46 -1.08 2.98
C SER A 198 -12.41 -2.10 3.44
N GLN A 199 -12.83 -3.11 4.20
CA GLN A 199 -12.00 -4.27 4.53
C GLN A 199 -12.72 -5.56 4.15
N PHE A 200 -12.03 -6.45 3.44
CA PHE A 200 -12.48 -7.80 3.12
C PHE A 200 -11.42 -8.81 3.53
N ILE A 201 -11.72 -9.70 4.45
CA ILE A 201 -10.74 -10.65 5.01
C ILE A 201 -11.26 -12.06 4.94
N THR A 202 -10.42 -12.96 4.44
CA THR A 202 -10.66 -14.40 4.43
C THR A 202 -9.48 -15.15 5.05
N GLY A 203 -9.76 -16.00 6.04
CA GLY A 203 -8.77 -16.81 6.77
C GLY A 203 -8.68 -16.49 8.26
N ASP A 204 -7.61 -16.94 8.92
CA ASP A 204 -7.48 -16.94 10.39
C ASP A 204 -6.27 -16.12 10.88
N GLU A 205 -6.36 -15.50 12.06
CA GLU A 205 -5.25 -14.77 12.71
C GLU A 205 -4.74 -13.54 11.95
N ASN A 206 -5.54 -12.93 11.08
CA ASN A 206 -5.21 -11.67 10.42
C ASN A 206 -5.53 -10.46 11.31
N TYR A 207 -4.62 -9.49 11.38
CA TYR A 207 -4.77 -8.25 12.13
C TYR A 207 -4.75 -7.09 11.15
N THR A 208 -5.80 -6.30 11.09
CA THR A 208 -5.92 -5.24 10.08
C THR A 208 -6.51 -3.97 10.66
N GLY A 209 -6.04 -2.84 10.15
CA GLY A 209 -6.47 -1.52 10.62
C GLY A 209 -6.45 -0.51 9.48
N ILE A 210 -7.50 0.28 9.37
CA ILE A 210 -7.55 1.47 8.51
C ILE A 210 -7.76 2.69 9.41
N ASP A 211 -6.81 3.63 9.39
CA ASP A 211 -6.95 4.94 10.01
C ASP A 211 -6.96 6.02 8.90
N GLN A 212 -8.02 6.84 8.86
CA GLN A 212 -8.14 7.96 7.91
C GLN A 212 -8.43 9.26 8.65
N TYR A 213 -7.58 10.26 8.48
CA TYR A 213 -7.74 11.62 9.02
C TYR A 213 -7.83 12.63 7.88
N GLY A 214 -8.86 13.47 7.86
CA GLY A 214 -9.08 14.52 6.85
C GLY A 214 -10.33 14.27 6.01
N SER A 215 -10.38 14.80 4.78
CA SER A 215 -11.59 14.73 3.96
C SER A 215 -11.41 13.87 2.71
N THR A 216 -12.45 13.12 2.32
CA THR A 216 -12.54 12.37 1.06
C THR A 216 -11.45 11.32 0.81
N ASN A 217 -10.79 10.82 1.86
CA ASN A 217 -9.82 9.74 1.72
C ASN A 217 -10.51 8.42 1.39
N THR A 218 -9.89 7.57 0.59
CA THR A 218 -10.39 6.23 0.23
C THR A 218 -9.36 5.16 0.58
N ALA A 219 -9.73 4.19 1.40
CA ALA A 219 -8.88 3.06 1.80
C ALA A 219 -9.58 1.73 1.51
N ASN A 220 -8.87 0.78 0.90
CA ASN A 220 -9.36 -0.57 0.67
C ASN A 220 -8.32 -1.60 1.10
N VAL A 221 -8.69 -2.56 1.93
CA VAL A 221 -7.83 -3.67 2.37
C VAL A 221 -8.52 -4.99 2.04
N GLU A 222 -7.82 -5.85 1.29
CA GLU A 222 -8.28 -7.19 0.95
C GLU A 222 -7.21 -8.22 1.36
N ILE A 223 -7.53 -9.14 2.25
CA ILE A 223 -6.58 -10.17 2.71
C ILE A 223 -7.19 -11.55 2.53
N THR A 224 -6.44 -12.45 1.90
CA THR A 224 -6.74 -13.88 1.82
C THR A 224 -5.56 -14.68 2.34
N GLY A 225 -5.76 -15.44 3.43
CA GLY A 225 -4.75 -16.29 4.05
C GLY A 225 -4.71 -16.11 5.57
N ASN A 226 -3.65 -16.57 6.21
CA ASN A 226 -3.56 -16.65 7.68
C ASN A 226 -2.40 -15.83 8.25
N ARG A 227 -2.56 -15.31 9.47
CA ARG A 227 -1.51 -14.62 10.23
C ARG A 227 -0.88 -13.41 9.54
N ASN A 228 -1.59 -12.77 8.62
CA ASN A 228 -1.09 -11.53 8.02
C ASN A 228 -1.18 -10.39 9.03
N ASN A 229 -0.12 -9.57 9.05
CA ASN A 229 0.07 -8.39 9.89
C ASN A 229 -0.02 -8.66 11.41
N GLN A 230 0.35 -9.87 11.85
CA GLN A 230 0.27 -10.29 13.26
C GLN A 230 0.98 -9.36 14.27
N PHE A 231 1.95 -8.56 13.84
CA PHE A 231 2.69 -7.61 14.69
C PHE A 231 2.39 -6.13 14.41
N GLY A 232 1.69 -5.81 13.32
CA GLY A 232 1.30 -4.46 12.93
C GLY A 232 -0.21 -4.30 13.04
N TYR A 233 -0.69 -3.52 14.01
CA TYR A 233 -2.12 -3.29 14.20
C TYR A 233 -2.78 -2.44 13.08
N LEU A 234 -1.98 -1.90 12.15
CA LEU A 234 -2.42 -0.89 11.19
C LEU A 234 -1.83 -1.17 9.80
N ASP A 235 -2.71 -1.35 8.82
CA ASP A 235 -2.33 -1.64 7.43
C ASP A 235 -2.25 -0.36 6.59
N VAL A 236 -3.15 0.58 6.87
CA VAL A 236 -3.33 1.81 6.10
C VAL A 236 -3.54 2.98 7.05
N SER A 237 -2.66 3.98 6.96
CA SER A 237 -2.79 5.28 7.61
C SER A 237 -2.81 6.38 6.55
N GLN A 238 -3.89 7.15 6.48
CA GLN A 238 -4.00 8.30 5.57
C GLN A 238 -4.29 9.58 6.35
N ALA A 239 -3.48 10.62 6.14
CA ALA A 239 -3.67 11.92 6.76
C ALA A 239 -3.65 13.04 5.72
N GLY A 240 -4.72 13.82 5.62
CA GLY A 240 -4.91 14.90 4.63
C GLY A 240 -6.13 14.63 3.75
N ASP A 241 -6.23 15.28 2.59
CA ASP A 241 -7.43 15.23 1.76
C ASP A 241 -7.26 14.41 0.47
N ALA A 242 -8.29 13.65 0.11
CA ALA A 242 -8.41 12.93 -1.16
C ALA A 242 -7.30 11.90 -1.43
N ASN A 243 -6.71 11.31 -0.38
CA ASN A 243 -5.74 10.22 -0.54
C ASN A 243 -6.44 8.90 -0.88
N THR A 244 -5.82 8.06 -1.71
CA THR A 244 -6.31 6.73 -2.06
C THR A 244 -5.26 5.68 -1.66
N ALA A 245 -5.68 4.64 -0.94
CA ALA A 245 -4.80 3.53 -0.53
C ALA A 245 -5.52 2.20 -0.79
N SER A 246 -4.82 1.26 -1.41
CA SER A 246 -5.30 -0.10 -1.65
C SER A 246 -4.24 -1.11 -1.24
N LEU A 247 -4.61 -2.07 -0.39
CA LEU A 247 -3.78 -3.20 0.00
C LEU A 247 -4.48 -4.50 -0.38
N THR A 248 -3.78 -5.39 -1.08
CA THR A 248 -4.24 -6.74 -1.38
C THR A 248 -3.16 -7.76 -1.01
N ILE A 249 -3.48 -8.72 -0.13
CA ILE A 249 -2.57 -9.79 0.30
C ILE A 249 -3.18 -11.15 -0.01
N ASN A 250 -2.41 -12.02 -0.66
CA ASN A 250 -2.76 -13.42 -0.91
C ASN A 250 -1.64 -14.35 -0.43
N GLY A 251 -1.78 -14.88 0.77
CA GLY A 251 -0.85 -15.80 1.41
C GLY A 251 -0.79 -15.59 2.92
N ASN A 252 0.24 -16.14 3.57
CA ASN A 252 0.31 -16.20 5.04
C ASN A 252 1.49 -15.40 5.60
N ASP A 253 1.38 -14.95 6.84
CA ASP A 253 2.50 -14.39 7.62
C ASP A 253 3.15 -13.14 6.96
N ASN A 254 2.45 -12.42 6.07
CA ASN A 254 2.96 -11.19 5.45
C ASN A 254 2.77 -9.99 6.41
N GLU A 255 3.69 -9.02 6.39
CA GLU A 255 3.69 -7.87 7.31
C GLU A 255 3.95 -6.57 6.55
N GLY A 256 3.19 -5.50 6.78
CA GLY A 256 3.53 -4.22 6.18
C GLY A 256 2.59 -3.07 6.50
N LEU A 257 2.92 -1.89 5.98
CA LEU A 257 2.21 -0.64 6.26
C LEU A 257 2.16 0.26 5.01
N ILE A 258 1.01 0.88 4.78
CA ILE A 258 0.83 2.02 3.87
C ILE A 258 0.60 3.28 4.71
N SER A 259 1.55 4.21 4.71
CA SER A 259 1.47 5.52 5.34
C SER A 259 1.41 6.60 4.26
N THR A 260 0.35 7.42 4.27
CA THR A 260 0.21 8.54 3.33
C THR A 260 -0.16 9.81 4.09
N VAL A 261 0.65 10.87 3.94
CA VAL A 261 0.49 12.16 4.61
C VAL A 261 0.54 13.26 3.56
N GLY A 262 -0.48 14.11 3.49
CA GLY A 262 -0.66 15.18 2.50
C GLY A 262 -1.93 14.96 1.68
N ASN A 263 -2.05 15.59 0.51
CA ASN A 263 -3.29 15.57 -0.28
C ASN A 263 -3.12 14.88 -1.63
N ASN A 264 -4.17 14.20 -2.12
CA ASN A 264 -4.21 13.54 -3.43
C ASN A 264 -3.12 12.48 -3.65
N ASN A 265 -2.63 11.83 -2.60
CA ASN A 265 -1.69 10.72 -2.75
C ASN A 265 -2.41 9.43 -3.14
N GLY A 266 -1.77 8.57 -3.92
CA GLY A 266 -2.24 7.25 -4.31
C GLY A 266 -1.23 6.17 -3.96
N SER A 267 -1.65 5.16 -3.21
CA SER A 267 -0.81 4.02 -2.81
C SER A 267 -1.51 2.71 -3.13
N THR A 268 -0.82 1.79 -3.80
CA THR A 268 -1.31 0.44 -4.07
C THR A 268 -0.25 -0.59 -3.71
N VAL A 269 -0.61 -1.58 -2.89
CA VAL A 269 0.24 -2.74 -2.58
C VAL A 269 -0.50 -4.02 -2.95
N GLY A 270 0.15 -4.91 -3.69
CA GLY A 270 -0.30 -6.26 -3.98
C GLY A 270 0.77 -7.30 -3.62
N VAL A 271 0.50 -8.13 -2.62
CA VAL A 271 1.42 -9.19 -2.17
C VAL A 271 0.82 -10.56 -2.45
N THR A 272 1.58 -11.44 -3.08
CA THR A 272 1.27 -12.86 -3.24
C THR A 272 2.44 -13.68 -2.70
N GLY A 273 2.18 -14.67 -1.85
CA GLY A 273 3.22 -15.46 -1.19
C GLY A 273 3.18 -15.32 0.33
N ASN A 274 4.16 -15.89 1.01
CA ASN A 274 4.20 -15.88 2.48
C ASN A 274 5.41 -15.11 3.00
N GLU A 275 5.31 -14.61 4.23
CA GLU A 275 6.41 -13.97 4.99
C GLU A 275 7.03 -12.74 4.30
N ASN A 276 6.29 -12.07 3.41
CA ASN A 276 6.78 -10.87 2.73
C ASN A 276 6.59 -9.61 3.58
N LYS A 277 7.52 -8.65 3.41
CA LYS A 277 7.39 -7.31 3.99
C LYS A 277 7.25 -6.23 2.95
N TYR A 278 6.27 -5.36 3.15
CA TYR A 278 5.99 -4.21 2.29
C TYR A 278 5.86 -2.93 3.11
N GLU A 279 6.36 -1.83 2.57
CA GLU A 279 6.17 -0.51 3.18
C GLU A 279 6.08 0.57 2.10
N ILE A 280 5.05 1.40 2.18
CA ILE A 280 4.92 2.65 1.41
C ILE A 280 4.78 3.81 2.40
N ASP A 281 5.67 4.79 2.31
CA ASP A 281 5.59 6.06 3.03
C ASP A 281 5.55 7.25 2.05
N GLN A 282 4.41 7.91 1.92
CA GLN A 282 4.24 9.09 1.07
C GLN A 282 4.03 10.33 1.94
N GLN A 283 4.92 11.32 1.84
CA GLN A 283 4.79 12.61 2.49
C GLN A 283 4.74 13.76 1.47
N GLY A 284 3.63 14.48 1.39
CA GLY A 284 3.41 15.63 0.51
C GLY A 284 2.21 15.42 -0.41
N ASP A 285 2.10 16.18 -1.51
CA ASP A 285 0.87 16.23 -2.32
C ASP A 285 1.00 15.54 -3.68
N GLY A 286 0.04 14.69 -4.07
CA GLY A 286 -0.06 14.15 -5.43
C GLY A 286 0.91 13.03 -5.76
N ASN A 287 1.47 12.33 -4.76
CA ASN A 287 2.40 11.22 -4.98
C ASN A 287 1.65 9.93 -5.35
N THR A 288 2.21 9.09 -6.21
CA THR A 288 1.68 7.78 -6.59
C THR A 288 2.72 6.71 -6.34
N ALA A 289 2.37 5.65 -5.59
CA ALA A 289 3.23 4.52 -5.29
C ALA A 289 2.51 3.20 -5.58
N SER A 290 3.20 2.25 -6.20
CA SER A 290 2.69 0.90 -6.47
C SER A 290 3.75 -0.14 -6.13
N GLN A 291 3.40 -1.13 -5.32
CA GLN A 291 4.24 -2.30 -5.04
C GLN A 291 3.50 -3.58 -5.43
N ILE A 292 4.15 -4.46 -6.18
CA ILE A 292 3.65 -5.81 -6.49
C ILE A 292 4.75 -6.81 -6.16
N GLN A 293 4.45 -7.76 -5.28
CA GLN A 293 5.41 -8.75 -4.79
C GLN A 293 4.83 -10.16 -4.90
N SER A 294 5.61 -11.10 -5.44
CA SER A 294 5.20 -12.49 -5.70
C SER A 294 6.15 -13.55 -5.12
N ASP A 295 7.04 -13.18 -4.19
CA ASP A 295 8.08 -14.06 -3.63
C ASP A 295 7.78 -14.55 -2.19
N TYR A 296 8.74 -15.24 -1.58
CA TYR A 296 8.75 -15.66 -0.18
C TYR A 296 9.88 -14.87 0.50
N LEU A 297 9.57 -14.14 1.58
CA LEU A 297 10.51 -13.32 2.36
C LEU A 297 11.03 -12.02 1.73
N GLY A 298 10.49 -11.50 0.62
CA GLY A 298 11.01 -10.25 0.06
C GLY A 298 10.71 -9.04 0.95
N ASP A 299 11.64 -8.09 1.04
CA ASP A 299 11.50 -6.82 1.75
C ASP A 299 11.46 -5.69 0.70
N VAL A 300 10.31 -5.00 0.59
CA VAL A 300 10.06 -4.03 -0.49
C VAL A 300 9.59 -2.68 0.11
N TYR A 301 10.34 -1.61 -0.13
CA TYR A 301 10.13 -0.29 0.48
C TYR A 301 10.05 0.84 -0.56
N ILE A 302 9.04 1.72 -0.46
CA ILE A 302 8.93 2.99 -1.19
C ILE A 302 8.76 4.13 -0.20
N SER A 303 9.61 5.16 -0.28
CA SER A 303 9.41 6.46 0.36
C SER A 303 9.43 7.60 -0.65
N GLN A 304 8.39 8.43 -0.62
CA GLN A 304 8.24 9.60 -1.48
C GLN A 304 7.99 10.85 -0.63
N ILE A 305 8.96 11.76 -0.56
CA ILE A 305 8.86 13.02 0.19
C ILE A 305 8.85 14.19 -0.79
N GLY A 306 7.70 14.84 -0.96
CA GLY A 306 7.53 15.92 -1.94
C GLY A 306 6.17 15.90 -2.61
N SER A 307 6.08 16.53 -3.77
CA SER A 307 4.84 16.53 -4.55
C SER A 307 4.98 15.88 -5.93
N GLY A 308 3.95 15.17 -6.37
CA GLY A 308 3.85 14.66 -7.75
C GLY A 308 4.82 13.55 -8.11
N HIS A 309 5.35 12.79 -7.14
CA HIS A 309 6.24 11.66 -7.42
C HIS A 309 5.47 10.42 -7.89
N THR A 310 6.10 9.57 -8.70
CA THR A 310 5.56 8.28 -9.12
C THR A 310 6.61 7.19 -8.90
N ALA A 311 6.26 6.14 -8.15
CA ALA A 311 7.12 5.00 -7.90
C ALA A 311 6.37 3.69 -8.16
N SER A 312 7.04 2.75 -8.83
CA SER A 312 6.54 1.40 -9.06
C SER A 312 7.63 0.38 -8.76
N GLN A 313 7.32 -0.64 -7.97
CA GLN A 313 8.20 -1.79 -7.73
C GLN A 313 7.45 -3.08 -8.07
N ILE A 314 8.10 -3.96 -8.83
CA ILE A 314 7.60 -5.28 -9.21
C ILE A 314 8.66 -6.33 -8.88
N VAL A 315 8.35 -7.27 -8.00
CA VAL A 315 9.26 -8.36 -7.58
C VAL A 315 8.65 -9.70 -7.93
N ASN A 316 9.33 -10.43 -8.82
CA ASN A 316 8.98 -11.78 -9.28
C ASN A 316 10.12 -12.77 -8.92
N GLY A 317 10.26 -13.12 -7.64
CA GLY A 317 11.33 -13.99 -7.13
C GLY A 317 10.88 -15.40 -6.73
N GLY A 318 11.82 -16.34 -6.67
CA GLY A 318 11.62 -17.72 -6.24
C GLY A 318 11.89 -17.96 -4.75
N MET A 319 11.83 -19.24 -4.35
CA MET A 319 11.52 -19.69 -2.99
C MET A 319 12.71 -19.72 -2.00
N VAL A 320 13.92 -19.25 -2.34
CA VAL A 320 15.14 -19.60 -1.58
C VAL A 320 15.85 -18.43 -0.90
N SER A 321 15.81 -17.20 -1.44
CA SER A 321 16.45 -16.02 -0.80
C SER A 321 15.72 -14.71 -1.11
N PRO A 322 15.58 -13.81 -0.13
CA PRO A 322 14.74 -12.62 -0.26
C PRO A 322 15.34 -11.61 -1.22
N ASN A 323 14.49 -10.98 -2.03
CA ASN A 323 14.85 -9.77 -2.76
C ASN A 323 14.67 -8.55 -1.84
N TYR A 324 15.59 -7.60 -1.90
CA TYR A 324 15.50 -6.33 -1.18
C TYR A 324 15.40 -5.17 -2.16
N LEU A 325 14.26 -4.49 -2.19
CA LEU A 325 14.01 -3.35 -3.08
C LEU A 325 13.70 -2.09 -2.30
N GLU A 326 14.32 -0.99 -2.68
CA GLU A 326 14.16 0.29 -1.98
C GLU A 326 14.08 1.44 -2.98
N VAL A 327 13.07 2.30 -2.85
CA VAL A 327 12.92 3.55 -3.61
C VAL A 327 12.82 4.71 -2.62
N TYR A 328 13.70 5.69 -2.74
CA TYR A 328 13.61 7.00 -2.10
C TYR A 328 13.47 8.07 -3.16
N GLN A 329 12.42 8.89 -3.10
CA GLN A 329 12.25 10.05 -3.97
C GLN A 329 12.03 11.29 -3.12
N THR A 330 12.95 12.25 -3.15
CA THR A 330 12.79 13.55 -2.48
C THR A 330 12.81 14.70 -3.50
N GLY A 331 12.02 15.75 -3.28
CA GLY A 331 12.00 16.90 -4.19
C GLY A 331 10.64 17.57 -4.40
N VAL A 332 10.56 18.45 -5.39
CA VAL A 332 9.41 19.39 -5.54
C VAL A 332 8.44 19.05 -6.69
N ALA A 333 8.77 18.15 -7.63
CA ALA A 333 7.81 17.69 -8.66
C ALA A 333 8.33 16.51 -9.52
N GLY A 334 7.50 15.50 -9.76
CA GLY A 334 7.51 14.74 -11.03
C GLY A 334 8.57 13.65 -11.19
N ASN A 335 9.28 13.27 -10.12
CA ASN A 335 10.21 12.15 -10.19
C ASN A 335 9.46 10.83 -10.45
N THR A 336 9.94 10.04 -11.41
CA THR A 336 9.38 8.74 -11.78
C THR A 336 10.43 7.65 -11.56
N SER A 337 10.12 6.62 -10.78
CA SER A 337 11.00 5.47 -10.57
C SER A 337 10.28 4.15 -10.83
N SER A 338 10.95 3.22 -11.51
CA SER A 338 10.46 1.84 -11.68
C SER A 338 11.56 0.84 -11.35
N GLN A 339 11.25 -0.18 -10.54
CA GLN A 339 12.10 -1.34 -10.32
C GLN A 339 11.37 -2.62 -10.72
N SER A 340 12.04 -3.50 -11.46
CA SER A 340 11.53 -4.83 -11.79
C SER A 340 12.63 -5.87 -11.55
N VAL A 341 12.40 -6.77 -10.59
CA VAL A 341 13.40 -7.76 -10.17
C VAL A 341 12.82 -9.17 -10.34
N SER A 342 13.60 -10.08 -10.94
CA SER A 342 13.25 -11.48 -11.11
C SER A 342 14.41 -12.39 -10.69
N GLY A 343 14.11 -13.44 -9.93
CA GLY A 343 15.09 -14.38 -9.34
C GLY A 343 15.25 -14.23 -7.83
N ASP A 344 16.21 -14.94 -7.24
CA ASP A 344 16.39 -15.03 -5.78
C ASP A 344 17.58 -14.18 -5.29
N GLY A 345 17.45 -13.51 -4.14
CA GLY A 345 18.57 -12.86 -3.46
C GLY A 345 19.13 -11.60 -4.14
N ASN A 346 18.30 -10.84 -4.87
CA ASN A 346 18.72 -9.60 -5.53
C ASN A 346 18.51 -8.37 -4.63
N TYR A 347 19.41 -7.38 -4.71
CA TYR A 347 19.27 -6.07 -4.05
C TYR A 347 19.11 -4.96 -5.11
N SER A 348 18.17 -4.03 -4.95
CA SER A 348 17.97 -2.89 -5.86
C SER A 348 17.51 -1.64 -5.11
N GLY A 349 18.34 -0.61 -5.04
CA GLY A 349 17.97 0.72 -4.56
C GLY A 349 17.71 1.70 -5.70
N ILE A 350 16.81 2.67 -5.55
CA ILE A 350 16.73 3.91 -6.33
C ILE A 350 16.61 5.03 -5.32
N SER A 351 17.56 5.97 -5.31
CA SER A 351 17.37 7.29 -4.68
C SER A 351 17.17 8.32 -5.79
N GLN A 352 16.29 9.31 -5.65
CA GLN A 352 16.14 10.44 -6.58
C GLN A 352 15.87 11.70 -5.77
N ASP A 353 16.81 12.65 -5.78
CA ASP A 353 16.58 13.99 -5.28
C ASP A 353 16.22 14.92 -6.47
N GLY A 354 15.65 16.11 -6.27
CA GLY A 354 15.41 17.08 -7.36
C GLY A 354 14.04 16.96 -8.05
N SER A 355 13.92 17.42 -9.31
CA SER A 355 12.64 17.44 -10.03
C SER A 355 12.67 16.79 -11.43
N SER A 356 11.57 16.15 -11.82
CA SER A 356 11.36 15.49 -13.13
C SER A 356 12.41 14.42 -13.49
N ASN A 357 13.02 13.77 -12.51
CA ASN A 357 14.01 12.71 -12.72
C ASN A 357 13.33 11.36 -13.01
N SER A 358 13.83 10.59 -13.97
CA SER A 358 13.34 9.25 -14.32
C SER A 358 14.40 8.18 -14.07
N ALA A 359 14.12 7.19 -13.24
CA ALA A 359 15.02 6.08 -12.94
C ALA A 359 14.33 4.73 -13.17
N ASN A 360 14.92 3.86 -14.00
CA ASN A 360 14.39 2.52 -14.27
C ASN A 360 15.47 1.47 -13.99
N VAL A 361 15.12 0.44 -13.21
CA VAL A 361 16.01 -0.68 -12.88
C VAL A 361 15.31 -1.99 -13.21
N SER A 362 15.97 -2.86 -13.97
CA SER A 362 15.49 -4.20 -14.26
C SER A 362 16.58 -5.24 -13.99
N ILE A 363 16.28 -6.26 -13.18
CA ILE A 363 17.20 -7.35 -12.81
C ILE A 363 16.54 -8.68 -13.15
N ASN A 364 17.27 -9.57 -13.83
CA ASN A 364 16.82 -10.93 -14.17
C ASN A 364 17.93 -11.96 -13.93
N GLY A 365 17.84 -12.71 -12.83
CA GLY A 365 18.75 -13.79 -12.44
C GLY A 365 18.91 -13.91 -10.92
N ASP A 366 19.80 -14.78 -10.45
CA ASP A 366 19.95 -15.10 -9.03
C ASP A 366 21.21 -14.47 -8.42
N MET A 367 21.12 -14.11 -7.12
CA MET A 367 22.20 -13.49 -6.33
C MET A 367 22.86 -12.32 -7.06
N ASN A 368 22.13 -11.59 -7.92
CA ASN A 368 22.66 -10.33 -8.42
C ASN A 368 22.65 -9.37 -7.25
N ASN A 369 23.79 -9.30 -6.61
CA ASN A 369 24.10 -8.18 -5.77
C ASN A 369 24.39 -7.01 -6.70
N ALA A 370 23.33 -6.43 -7.26
CA ALA A 370 23.33 -5.01 -7.45
C ALA A 370 23.35 -4.36 -6.05
N ALA A 371 24.43 -4.57 -5.27
CA ALA A 371 24.99 -3.56 -4.39
C ALA A 371 25.62 -2.43 -5.24
N ALA A 372 24.94 -2.08 -6.32
CA ALA A 372 24.44 -0.75 -6.43
C ALA A 372 23.50 -0.49 -5.22
N SER A 373 23.91 0.22 -4.18
CA SER A 373 23.91 1.68 -4.33
C SER A 373 23.69 2.13 -5.79
N LEU A 374 22.48 1.89 -6.32
CA LEU A 374 21.91 2.80 -7.30
C LEU A 374 21.35 3.96 -6.48
N ASP A 375 22.27 4.61 -5.77
CA ASP A 375 22.07 5.94 -5.28
C ASP A 375 22.15 6.81 -6.54
N VAL A 376 21.06 6.80 -7.31
CA VAL A 376 20.84 7.69 -8.45
C VAL A 376 20.61 9.09 -7.86
N MET A 377 21.62 9.60 -7.14
CA MET A 377 21.61 10.88 -6.44
C MET A 377 21.59 12.02 -7.47
N GLN A 378 20.45 12.22 -8.12
CA GLN A 378 20.21 13.17 -9.18
C GLN A 378 19.97 14.55 -8.57
N ASN A 379 21.01 15.20 -8.05
CA ASN A 379 20.90 16.54 -7.46
C ASN A 379 20.49 17.66 -8.46
N GLY A 380 19.96 17.35 -9.65
CA GLY A 380 19.51 18.30 -10.67
C GLY A 380 18.20 17.89 -11.37
N ASP A 381 17.73 18.73 -12.30
CA ASP A 381 16.41 18.60 -12.92
C ASP A 381 16.43 17.80 -14.25
N GLY A 382 15.45 16.91 -14.45
CA GLY A 382 15.16 16.29 -15.75
C GLY A 382 16.11 15.17 -16.20
N ASN A 383 16.76 14.48 -15.28
CA ASN A 383 17.70 13.41 -15.59
C ASN A 383 17.01 12.06 -15.87
N SER A 384 17.63 11.20 -16.69
CA SER A 384 17.12 9.85 -17.01
C SER A 384 18.19 8.78 -16.81
N ALA A 385 17.95 7.81 -15.94
CA ALA A 385 18.82 6.65 -15.72
C ALA A 385 18.06 5.34 -15.99
N SER A 386 18.67 4.43 -16.74
CA SER A 386 18.14 3.08 -17.00
C SER A 386 19.24 2.04 -16.80
N LEU A 387 18.99 1.08 -15.92
CA LEU A 387 19.87 -0.08 -15.68
C LEU A 387 19.13 -1.38 -15.98
N THR A 388 19.72 -2.27 -16.78
CA THR A 388 19.22 -3.62 -17.01
C THR A 388 20.32 -4.64 -16.79
N LEU A 389 20.07 -5.64 -15.93
CA LEU A 389 20.99 -6.73 -15.61
C LEU A 389 20.36 -8.09 -15.90
N SER A 390 21.10 -8.96 -16.60
CA SER A 390 20.71 -10.34 -16.85
C SER A 390 21.87 -11.31 -16.59
N GLY A 391 21.61 -12.38 -15.83
CA GLY A 391 22.62 -13.38 -15.39
C GLY A 391 22.79 -13.38 -13.87
N ASP A 392 23.84 -14.00 -13.32
CA ASP A 392 24.02 -14.19 -11.86
C ASP A 392 25.22 -13.40 -11.30
N MET A 393 25.15 -12.94 -10.04
CA MET A 393 26.23 -12.24 -9.33
C MET A 393 26.76 -10.94 -9.98
N ASN A 394 25.94 -10.19 -10.71
CA ASN A 394 26.33 -8.88 -11.27
C ASN A 394 26.17 -7.74 -10.26
N ASN A 395 27.09 -6.76 -10.26
CA ASN A 395 27.10 -5.58 -9.40
C ASN A 395 27.38 -4.30 -10.20
N GLY A 396 26.54 -3.26 -10.10
CA GLY A 396 27.06 -1.94 -10.44
C GLY A 396 26.14 -0.73 -10.37
N THR A 397 26.80 0.42 -10.31
CA THR A 397 26.28 1.70 -9.81
C THR A 397 26.15 2.74 -10.92
N ILE A 398 25.09 3.55 -10.88
CA ILE A 398 24.92 4.78 -11.67
C ILE A 398 24.75 5.96 -10.71
N SER A 399 25.61 6.98 -10.81
CA SER A 399 25.50 8.25 -10.07
C SER A 399 25.60 9.41 -11.07
N SER A 400 24.67 10.36 -11.03
CA SER A 400 24.62 11.50 -11.94
C SER A 400 24.26 12.75 -11.14
N ASN A 401 25.14 13.75 -11.09
CA ASN A 401 24.99 14.96 -10.27
C ASN A 401 24.71 16.23 -11.11
N GLY A 402 24.20 16.08 -12.33
CA GLY A 402 23.89 17.17 -13.27
C GLY A 402 22.39 17.38 -13.54
N SER A 403 22.06 18.15 -14.59
CA SER A 403 20.68 18.34 -15.08
C SER A 403 20.57 17.87 -16.54
N SER A 404 19.45 17.22 -16.90
CA SER A 404 19.21 16.61 -18.23
C SER A 404 20.24 15.55 -18.66
N ASP A 405 20.89 14.88 -17.72
CA ASP A 405 21.83 13.79 -17.99
C ASP A 405 21.08 12.48 -18.31
N VAL A 406 21.60 11.70 -19.25
CA VAL A 406 21.06 10.39 -19.66
C VAL A 406 22.11 9.31 -19.43
N ALA A 407 21.80 8.29 -18.64
CA ALA A 407 22.65 7.13 -18.41
C ALA A 407 21.88 5.83 -18.70
N ASN A 408 22.21 5.15 -19.79
CA ASN A 408 21.65 3.84 -20.13
C ASN A 408 22.73 2.76 -20.00
N VAL A 409 22.48 1.73 -19.18
CA VAL A 409 23.39 0.61 -18.95
C VAL A 409 22.62 -0.71 -19.14
N ASN A 410 23.03 -1.54 -20.10
CA ASN A 410 22.46 -2.87 -20.33
C ASN A 410 23.55 -3.93 -20.30
N ILE A 411 23.42 -4.95 -19.43
CA ILE A 411 24.46 -5.95 -19.21
C ILE A 411 23.87 -7.36 -19.16
N ALA A 412 24.49 -8.28 -19.90
CA ALA A 412 24.24 -9.72 -19.84
C ALA A 412 25.52 -10.52 -19.49
N GLY A 413 25.45 -11.46 -18.55
CA GLY A 413 26.57 -12.33 -18.12
C GLY A 413 26.61 -12.57 -16.61
N ASN A 414 27.67 -13.21 -16.10
CA ASN A 414 27.84 -13.48 -14.66
C ASN A 414 29.07 -12.73 -14.08
N GLU A 415 29.02 -12.35 -12.79
CA GLU A 415 30.14 -11.74 -12.02
C GLU A 415 30.68 -10.40 -12.59
N ASN A 416 29.87 -9.55 -13.21
CA ASN A 416 30.32 -8.23 -13.71
C ASN A 416 30.29 -7.15 -12.59
N LEU A 417 31.28 -6.23 -12.56
CA LEU A 417 31.37 -5.07 -11.67
C LEU A 417 31.37 -3.75 -12.48
N TYR A 418 30.51 -2.77 -12.20
CA TYR A 418 30.52 -1.52 -12.96
C TYR A 418 30.18 -0.26 -12.15
N THR A 419 30.73 0.88 -12.59
CA THR A 419 30.47 2.20 -11.99
C THR A 419 30.37 3.26 -13.08
N VAL A 420 29.23 3.91 -13.21
CA VAL A 420 29.04 5.11 -14.04
C VAL A 420 28.84 6.30 -13.11
N SER A 421 29.70 7.32 -13.22
CA SER A 421 29.63 8.54 -12.41
C SER A 421 29.68 9.79 -13.32
N GLN A 422 28.57 10.50 -13.48
CA GLN A 422 28.54 11.80 -14.16
C GLN A 422 28.68 12.89 -13.08
N SER A 423 29.84 13.55 -13.03
CA SER A 423 30.20 14.52 -11.99
C SER A 423 30.26 15.94 -12.56
N ALA A 424 29.18 16.68 -12.35
CA ALA A 424 29.01 18.11 -12.62
C ALA A 424 29.03 18.54 -14.10
N GLY A 425 27.83 18.84 -14.62
CA GLY A 425 27.55 19.49 -15.91
C GLY A 425 26.15 19.13 -16.43
N ASN A 426 25.65 19.81 -17.45
CA ASN A 426 24.31 19.59 -18.00
C ASN A 426 24.35 18.81 -19.32
N GLY A 427 23.41 17.89 -19.54
CA GLY A 427 23.16 17.24 -20.84
C GLY A 427 24.17 16.15 -21.23
N ASN A 428 24.80 15.49 -20.26
CA ASN A 428 25.74 14.42 -20.51
C ASN A 428 25.01 13.11 -20.84
N ILE A 429 25.50 12.38 -21.85
CA ILE A 429 24.93 11.09 -22.28
C ILE A 429 25.98 9.99 -22.07
N VAL A 430 25.59 8.94 -21.36
CA VAL A 430 26.33 7.68 -21.27
C VAL A 430 25.42 6.56 -21.78
N ASN A 431 25.89 5.82 -22.78
CA ASN A 431 25.26 4.59 -23.24
C ASN A 431 26.27 3.45 -23.13
N VAL A 432 25.97 2.45 -22.30
CA VAL A 432 26.77 1.24 -22.16
C VAL A 432 25.91 0.03 -22.54
N ILE A 433 26.38 -0.74 -23.52
CA ILE A 433 25.73 -1.99 -23.95
C ILE A 433 26.77 -3.12 -23.86
N GLN A 434 26.49 -4.14 -23.05
CA GLN A 434 27.31 -5.35 -22.93
C GLN A 434 26.46 -6.59 -23.19
N THR A 435 26.86 -7.40 -24.17
CA THR A 435 26.05 -8.52 -24.68
C THR A 435 26.49 -9.92 -24.20
N SER A 436 27.72 -10.09 -23.69
CA SER A 436 28.20 -11.34 -23.06
C SER A 436 29.57 -11.18 -22.35
N GLY A 437 29.79 -11.85 -21.20
CA GLY A 437 31.12 -12.03 -20.58
C GLY A 437 31.12 -12.36 -19.07
N LEU A 438 32.26 -12.85 -18.54
CA LEU A 438 32.57 -13.07 -17.11
C LEU A 438 33.58 -12.02 -16.58
N MET A 439 33.43 -11.56 -15.33
CA MET A 439 34.41 -10.73 -14.57
C MET A 439 34.84 -9.39 -15.24
N ASN A 440 33.92 -8.56 -15.75
CA ASN A 440 34.27 -7.25 -16.32
C ASN A 440 34.22 -6.12 -15.28
N SER A 441 35.11 -5.12 -15.38
CA SER A 441 35.18 -3.93 -14.52
C SER A 441 35.32 -2.62 -15.33
N TYR A 442 34.36 -1.70 -15.25
CA TYR A 442 34.47 -0.38 -15.92
C TYR A 442 34.06 0.80 -15.04
N THR A 443 34.78 1.91 -15.20
CA THR A 443 34.48 3.21 -14.58
C THR A 443 34.36 4.29 -15.67
N ILE A 444 33.21 4.97 -15.74
CA ILE A 444 33.00 6.14 -16.62
C ILE A 444 32.82 7.38 -15.75
N THR A 445 33.64 8.40 -15.96
CA THR A 445 33.57 9.71 -15.30
C THR A 445 33.47 10.82 -16.35
N GLN A 446 32.38 11.58 -16.36
CA GLN A 446 32.20 12.77 -17.22
C GLN A 446 32.08 14.03 -16.36
N MET A 447 32.87 15.06 -16.63
CA MET A 447 32.81 16.39 -16.00
C MET A 447 32.68 17.47 -17.09
N GLY A 448 31.69 18.37 -17.00
CA GLY A 448 31.35 19.39 -18.00
C GLY A 448 30.02 19.14 -18.73
N ASN A 449 29.61 20.01 -19.66
CA ASN A 449 28.31 19.98 -20.32
C ASN A 449 28.33 19.20 -21.65
N GLY A 450 27.30 18.41 -21.94
CA GLY A 450 27.06 17.84 -23.27
C GLY A 450 28.04 16.74 -23.71
N ASN A 451 28.74 16.08 -22.78
CA ASN A 451 29.65 14.99 -23.11
C ASN A 451 28.86 13.72 -23.47
N ASN A 452 29.30 12.98 -24.49
CA ASN A 452 28.68 11.73 -24.93
C ASN A 452 29.70 10.59 -24.90
N ALA A 453 29.45 9.56 -24.08
CA ALA A 453 30.24 8.34 -24.06
C ALA A 453 29.37 7.15 -24.46
N SER A 454 29.80 6.42 -25.49
CA SER A 454 29.21 5.16 -25.93
C SER A 454 30.22 4.04 -25.76
N VAL A 455 29.85 2.97 -25.06
CA VAL A 455 30.71 1.81 -24.81
C VAL A 455 29.97 0.53 -25.18
N ASN A 456 30.55 -0.27 -26.08
CA ASN A 456 30.10 -1.60 -26.48
C ASN A 456 31.18 -2.64 -26.11
N LEU A 457 30.84 -3.64 -25.28
CA LEU A 457 31.78 -4.65 -24.79
C LEU A 457 31.28 -6.08 -25.07
N ALA A 458 32.17 -6.93 -25.60
CA ALA A 458 31.96 -8.37 -25.73
C ALA A 458 33.17 -9.19 -25.21
N GLY A 459 32.95 -10.21 -24.36
CA GLY A 459 33.94 -11.25 -23.99
C GLY A 459 35.00 -10.89 -22.93
N ASP A 460 35.83 -11.86 -22.51
CA ASP A 460 36.40 -11.95 -21.15
C ASP A 460 37.54 -10.98 -20.74
N SER A 461 37.54 -10.62 -19.44
CA SER A 461 38.52 -9.82 -18.64
C SER A 461 38.74 -8.35 -19.05
N ASN A 462 37.69 -7.53 -19.17
CA ASN A 462 37.83 -6.09 -19.45
C ASN A 462 38.01 -5.21 -18.20
N LEU A 463 39.05 -4.36 -18.18
CA LEU A 463 39.27 -3.24 -17.24
C LEU A 463 39.31 -1.92 -18.00
N GLY A 464 38.32 -1.03 -17.81
CA GLY A 464 38.16 0.21 -18.56
C GLY A 464 37.99 1.45 -17.68
N THR A 465 38.73 2.53 -17.93
CA THR A 465 38.45 3.85 -17.34
C THR A 465 38.24 4.88 -18.44
N ILE A 466 37.07 5.53 -18.47
CA ILE A 466 36.81 6.70 -19.31
C ILE A 466 36.70 7.91 -18.38
N SER A 467 37.55 8.91 -18.57
CA SER A 467 37.45 10.21 -17.89
C SER A 467 37.40 11.29 -18.95
N SER A 468 36.30 12.02 -19.06
CA SER A 468 36.14 13.13 -20.01
C SER A 468 35.85 14.42 -19.25
N THR A 469 36.72 15.42 -19.39
CA THR A 469 36.64 16.69 -18.66
C THR A 469 36.65 17.87 -19.64
N GLY A 470 35.57 18.65 -19.67
CA GLY A 470 35.30 19.73 -20.63
C GLY A 470 33.89 19.65 -21.24
N ASP A 471 33.57 20.51 -22.22
CA ASP A 471 32.24 20.52 -22.86
C ASP A 471 32.24 19.78 -24.23
N LEU A 472 31.14 19.09 -24.57
CA LEU A 472 30.89 18.47 -25.89
C LEU A 472 31.93 17.43 -26.33
N ASN A 473 32.52 16.69 -25.41
CA ASN A 473 33.44 15.61 -25.76
C ASN A 473 32.70 14.33 -26.17
N LEU A 474 33.18 13.65 -27.20
CA LEU A 474 32.67 12.39 -27.71
C LEU A 474 33.68 11.27 -27.46
N VAL A 475 33.25 10.20 -26.78
CA VAL A 475 34.03 8.98 -26.59
C VAL A 475 33.23 7.80 -27.12
N ASN A 476 33.78 7.05 -28.08
CA ASN A 476 33.20 5.80 -28.57
C ASN A 476 34.20 4.66 -28.38
N VAL A 477 33.77 3.61 -27.69
CA VAL A 477 34.60 2.42 -27.41
C VAL A 477 33.85 1.18 -27.87
N ASP A 478 34.46 0.39 -28.77
CA ASP A 478 33.94 -0.89 -29.24
C ASP A 478 35.02 -1.97 -29.05
N ILE A 479 34.80 -2.93 -28.14
CA ILE A 479 35.80 -3.94 -27.76
C ILE A 479 35.23 -5.34 -27.91
N ASN A 480 35.95 -6.19 -28.66
CA ASN A 480 35.71 -7.63 -28.78
C ASN A 480 36.89 -8.42 -28.15
N GLY A 481 36.61 -9.28 -27.15
CA GLY A 481 37.55 -9.98 -26.23
C GLY A 481 38.73 -10.78 -26.83
N SER A 482 39.73 -11.25 -26.06
CA SER A 482 39.85 -11.43 -24.59
C SER A 482 41.11 -10.76 -23.94
N LEU A 483 41.15 -10.60 -22.60
CA LEU A 483 42.19 -9.95 -21.73
C LEU A 483 42.38 -8.43 -21.98
N ASN A 484 41.42 -7.58 -21.61
CA ASN A 484 41.37 -6.18 -22.01
C ASN A 484 41.66 -5.17 -20.87
N GLY A 485 42.37 -4.08 -21.20
CA GLY A 485 42.71 -2.95 -20.32
C GLY A 485 42.74 -1.62 -21.07
N TYR A 486 41.69 -0.79 -21.02
CA TYR A 486 41.67 0.51 -21.72
C TYR A 486 41.55 1.70 -20.77
N SER A 487 42.22 2.81 -21.09
CA SER A 487 42.07 4.07 -20.38
C SER A 487 41.94 5.22 -21.38
N ILE A 488 40.79 5.89 -21.39
CA ILE A 488 40.58 7.11 -22.17
C ILE A 488 40.48 8.25 -21.16
N THR A 489 41.44 9.17 -21.20
CA THR A 489 41.41 10.40 -20.40
C THR A 489 41.47 11.61 -21.33
N GLN A 490 40.39 12.39 -21.38
CA GLN A 490 40.34 13.68 -22.06
C GLN A 490 40.40 14.78 -20.99
N TRP A 491 41.52 15.53 -20.97
CA TRP A 491 41.80 16.55 -19.95
C TRP A 491 41.72 17.96 -20.53
N ASN A 492 40.93 18.84 -19.88
CA ASN A 492 40.93 20.30 -20.08
C ASN A 492 40.71 20.78 -21.54
N GLY A 493 39.68 20.26 -22.23
CA GLY A 493 39.32 20.80 -23.54
C GLY A 493 37.92 20.44 -24.03
N ASP A 494 37.42 21.29 -24.93
CA ASP A 494 36.08 21.17 -25.52
C ASP A 494 36.15 20.46 -26.89
N PHE A 495 35.09 19.77 -27.29
CA PHE A 495 34.97 19.11 -28.62
C PHE A 495 36.04 18.04 -28.92
N ASN A 496 36.55 17.32 -27.92
CA ASN A 496 37.46 16.20 -28.19
C ASN A 496 36.70 14.95 -28.62
N SER A 497 37.19 14.25 -29.64
CA SER A 497 36.67 12.96 -30.11
C SER A 497 37.71 11.87 -29.92
N ALA A 498 37.35 10.79 -29.22
CA ALA A 498 38.15 9.59 -29.07
C ALA A 498 37.34 8.37 -29.53
N GLU A 499 37.81 7.69 -30.56
CA GLU A 499 37.27 6.41 -31.02
C GLU A 499 38.30 5.30 -30.78
N LEU A 500 37.88 4.24 -30.09
CA LEU A 500 38.70 3.06 -29.82
C LEU A 500 37.94 1.81 -30.30
N THR A 501 38.49 1.11 -31.28
CA THR A 501 38.01 -0.20 -31.72
C THR A 501 39.11 -1.23 -31.51
N VAL A 502 38.83 -2.28 -30.74
CA VAL A 502 39.83 -3.30 -30.40
C VAL A 502 39.28 -4.71 -30.67
N GLY A 503 40.04 -5.54 -31.38
CA GLY A 503 39.77 -6.95 -31.62
C GLY A 503 40.90 -7.87 -31.17
N SER A 504 40.53 -9.04 -30.64
CA SER A 504 41.35 -10.22 -30.30
C SER A 504 42.45 -10.05 -29.23
N ASP A 505 43.14 -11.12 -28.83
CA ASP A 505 43.68 -11.28 -27.47
C ASP A 505 44.91 -10.40 -27.08
N SER A 506 44.93 -9.93 -25.81
CA SER A 506 45.99 -9.20 -25.07
C SER A 506 45.99 -7.66 -25.15
N ASN A 507 44.90 -6.97 -24.81
CA ASN A 507 44.79 -5.53 -25.07
C ASN A 507 45.10 -4.61 -23.90
N THR A 508 46.02 -3.67 -24.12
CA THR A 508 46.08 -2.39 -23.38
C THR A 508 46.12 -1.20 -24.32
N SER A 509 45.18 -0.27 -24.19
CA SER A 509 45.10 0.95 -25.02
C SER A 509 44.85 2.19 -24.16
N THR A 510 45.71 3.21 -24.29
CA THR A 510 45.56 4.49 -23.58
C THR A 510 45.41 5.63 -24.56
N VAL A 511 44.31 6.38 -24.46
CA VAL A 511 44.11 7.64 -25.19
C VAL A 511 44.18 8.76 -24.17
N MET A 512 45.15 9.67 -24.34
CA MET A 512 45.23 10.91 -23.58
C MET A 512 45.15 12.09 -24.55
N GLN A 513 44.10 12.91 -24.43
CA GLN A 513 43.94 14.14 -25.21
C GLN A 513 43.95 15.33 -24.26
N ASN A 514 44.77 16.35 -24.58
CA ASN A 514 44.88 17.60 -23.81
C ASN A 514 44.63 18.79 -24.75
N GLY A 515 43.75 19.71 -24.37
CA GLY A 515 43.28 20.83 -25.19
C GLY A 515 41.99 20.54 -25.97
N SER A 516 41.49 21.51 -26.75
CA SER A 516 40.20 21.44 -27.46
C SER A 516 40.34 20.98 -28.92
N ASN A 517 39.29 20.38 -29.50
CA ASN A 517 39.20 19.89 -30.89
C ASN A 517 40.20 18.77 -31.26
N ASN A 518 40.64 17.96 -30.30
CA ASN A 518 41.48 16.81 -30.61
C ASN A 518 40.63 15.66 -31.15
N SER A 519 41.13 14.95 -32.17
CA SER A 519 40.53 13.72 -32.69
C SER A 519 41.56 12.60 -32.60
N SER A 520 41.20 11.49 -31.97
CA SER A 520 42.04 10.29 -31.86
C SER A 520 41.21 9.09 -32.29
N VAL A 521 41.75 8.29 -33.20
CA VAL A 521 41.15 7.03 -33.63
C VAL A 521 42.20 5.95 -33.43
N ILE A 522 41.90 4.95 -32.61
CA ILE A 522 42.73 3.76 -32.43
C ILE A 522 41.93 2.57 -32.93
N ILE A 523 42.46 1.87 -33.92
CA ILE A 523 41.94 0.59 -34.40
C ILE A 523 43.04 -0.44 -34.17
N GLN A 524 42.75 -1.41 -33.31
CA GLN A 524 43.66 -2.51 -32.99
C GLN A 524 42.94 -3.81 -33.39
N ASN A 525 43.51 -4.57 -34.33
CA ASN A 525 42.89 -5.77 -34.91
C ASN A 525 43.48 -7.05 -34.35
#